data_AF-A0A8C1DB90-F1
#
_entry.id   AF-A0A8C1DB90-F1
#
_cell.length_a   1.000
_cell.length_b   1.000
_cell.length_c   1.000
_cell.angle_alpha   90.00
_cell.angle_beta   90.00
_cell.angle_gamma   90.00
#
_symmetry.space_group_name_H-M   'P 1'
#
loop_
_entity.id
_entity.type
_entity.pdbx_description
1 polymer ?
#
loop_
_entity_poly.entity_id
_entity_poly.type
_entity_poly.pdbx_seq_one_letter_code
_entity_poly.pdbx_strand_id
1 'polypeptide(L)'
;MLKSVSRAVQLAARLSFSRSFWSLSSSGAASGSRPRLLTATRALPTLSCGCGSLHTEGDKAFAEFLTDEIKEEKKIQKNKSLPKMSGGWELELNGTEAKLIRSLSGEKVTITFNVNNSIPPQLEEDPEHAQKSPEDEPEIVSTPNFVVEVTKPGVKSSLVFDCHFPEDETGHGEGEEESDIFAIREVSFQPEGDVEWKETSYTLNTDSLDWALYDHLMDFLADRGVDNTFADELTELSTALEHQEYIKFLEDLSTFVKCK
;
A
#
# COMPACT_ATOMS: atom_id res chain seq x y z
N MET A 1 30.01 -3.67 40.04
CA MET A 1 28.95 -2.65 40.06
C MET A 1 28.78 -2.16 38.63
N LEU A 2 27.61 -2.06 38.00
CA LEU A 2 26.26 -2.59 38.31
C LEU A 2 25.76 -3.32 37.05
N LYS A 3 24.93 -4.37 37.21
CA LYS A 3 24.24 -5.01 36.08
C LYS A 3 22.84 -4.41 35.97
N SER A 4 22.38 -4.08 34.77
CA SER A 4 20.97 -3.81 34.48
C SER A 4 20.41 -4.89 33.55
N VAL A 5 19.20 -5.35 33.82
CA VAL A 5 18.50 -6.40 33.08
C VAL A 5 17.04 -6.00 32.93
N SER A 6 16.57 -5.86 31.69
CA SER A 6 15.16 -5.83 31.29
C SER A 6 15.10 -6.51 29.93
N ARG A 7 14.64 -7.75 29.78
CA ARG A 7 13.32 -8.36 30.06
C ARG A 7 12.29 -7.99 28.98
N ALA A 8 12.09 -8.93 28.07
CA ALA A 8 11.14 -8.86 26.97
C ALA A 8 9.67 -8.91 27.45
N VAL A 9 8.77 -8.33 26.64
CA VAL A 9 7.33 -8.56 26.68
C VAL A 9 6.82 -8.64 25.23
N GLN A 10 6.42 -9.83 24.79
CA GLN A 10 5.51 -9.98 23.65
C GLN A 10 4.07 -9.75 24.14
N LEU A 11 3.23 -9.11 23.33
CA LEU A 11 1.79 -9.05 23.61
C LEU A 11 0.97 -9.35 22.35
N ALA A 12 0.55 -10.61 22.21
CA ALA A 12 -0.43 -11.02 21.20
C ALA A 12 -1.85 -10.80 21.74
N ALA A 13 -2.59 -9.84 21.18
CA ALA A 13 -3.96 -9.53 21.59
C ALA A 13 -4.97 -10.49 20.96
N ARG A 14 -5.35 -11.56 21.68
CA ARG A 14 -6.52 -12.39 21.34
C ARG A 14 -7.77 -11.82 22.02
N LEU A 15 -8.74 -11.33 21.25
CA LEU A 15 -10.04 -10.89 21.76
C LEU A 15 -10.98 -12.09 22.00
N SER A 16 -10.99 -12.59 23.24
CA SER A 16 -11.99 -13.56 23.69
C SER A 16 -13.30 -12.88 24.08
N PHE A 17 -14.42 -13.41 23.59
CA PHE A 17 -15.76 -12.96 23.97
C PHE A 17 -16.03 -13.18 25.47
N SER A 18 -16.52 -12.14 26.16
CA SER A 18 -17.13 -12.27 27.48
C SER A 18 -18.28 -11.27 27.64
N ARG A 19 -19.49 -11.78 27.88
CA ARG A 19 -20.61 -11.02 28.45
C ARG A 19 -21.30 -11.89 29.50
N SER A 20 -21.04 -11.58 30.76
CA SER A 20 -21.58 -12.31 31.90
C SER A 20 -23.05 -12.00 32.15
N PHE A 21 -23.73 -13.00 32.71
CA PHE A 21 -25.13 -13.03 33.09
C PHE A 21 -25.54 -11.97 34.12
N TRP A 22 -26.80 -11.53 34.05
CA TRP A 22 -27.58 -11.09 35.20
C TRP A 22 -28.95 -11.79 35.20
N SER A 23 -29.35 -12.31 36.35
CA SER A 23 -30.63 -12.99 36.63
C SER A 23 -30.97 -12.81 38.12
N LEU A 24 -32.22 -13.11 38.52
CA LEU A 24 -32.93 -12.81 39.79
C LEU A 24 -33.82 -11.54 39.69
N SER A 25 -35.04 -11.41 40.22
CA SER A 25 -36.02 -12.33 40.89
C SER A 25 -37.36 -11.55 41.06
N SER A 26 -38.56 -12.07 41.37
CA SER A 26 -39.18 -13.43 41.35
C SER A 26 -40.72 -13.34 41.57
N SER A 27 -41.48 -14.29 41.03
CA SER A 27 -42.82 -14.80 41.46
C SER A 27 -44.01 -13.85 41.76
N GLY A 28 -45.12 -14.04 41.04
CA GLY A 28 -46.47 -13.55 41.38
C GLY A 28 -47.55 -14.30 40.56
N ALA A 29 -48.69 -14.66 41.16
CA ALA A 29 -49.61 -15.65 40.59
C ALA A 29 -50.93 -15.09 40.00
N ALA A 30 -51.34 -15.72 38.89
CA ALA A 30 -52.71 -15.94 38.40
C ALA A 30 -53.63 -14.77 37.96
N SER A 31 -54.39 -15.10 36.90
CA SER A 31 -55.66 -14.49 36.43
C SER A 31 -55.63 -13.25 35.54
N GLY A 32 -56.32 -13.35 34.40
CA GLY A 32 -57.03 -12.22 33.77
C GLY A 32 -56.46 -11.65 32.46
N SER A 33 -57.18 -11.91 31.36
CA SER A 33 -57.22 -11.13 30.11
C SER A 33 -55.91 -10.88 29.32
N ARG A 34 -55.88 -11.32 28.06
CA ARG A 34 -54.86 -10.92 27.06
C ARG A 34 -55.35 -9.71 26.25
N PRO A 35 -54.79 -8.50 26.40
CA PRO A 35 -54.88 -7.48 25.36
C PRO A 35 -53.86 -7.82 24.25
N ARG A 36 -54.36 -8.03 23.03
CA ARG A 36 -53.53 -8.13 21.82
C ARG A 36 -53.16 -6.71 21.40
N LEU A 37 -51.97 -6.21 21.75
CA LEU A 37 -51.56 -4.85 21.35
C LEU A 37 -50.08 -4.79 20.92
N LEU A 38 -49.92 -4.63 19.59
CA LEU A 38 -48.81 -3.96 18.91
C LEU A 38 -47.39 -4.43 19.22
N THR A 39 -46.95 -5.45 18.47
CA THR A 39 -45.55 -5.55 18.06
C THR A 39 -45.19 -4.29 17.27
N ALA A 40 -44.52 -3.34 17.91
CA ALA A 40 -43.96 -2.18 17.24
C ALA A 40 -42.70 -2.59 16.48
N THR A 41 -42.86 -3.37 15.39
CA THR A 41 -41.86 -3.35 14.32
C THR A 41 -41.81 -1.91 13.81
N ARG A 42 -40.77 -1.18 14.24
CA ARG A 42 -40.29 0.00 13.52
C ARG A 42 -39.93 -0.49 12.12
N ALA A 43 -40.88 -0.42 11.21
CA ALA A 43 -40.61 -0.48 9.79
C ALA A 43 -39.73 0.74 9.50
N LEU A 44 -38.42 0.50 9.39
CA LEU A 44 -37.56 1.38 8.61
C LEU A 44 -38.21 1.48 7.23
N PRO A 45 -38.24 2.67 6.59
CA PRO A 45 -38.79 2.82 5.26
C PRO A 45 -37.85 2.13 4.27
N THR A 46 -37.97 0.82 4.15
CA THR A 46 -37.29 0.02 3.15
C THR A 46 -37.91 0.34 1.80
N LEU A 47 -37.35 1.34 1.13
CA LEU A 47 -37.50 1.52 -0.30
C LEU A 47 -36.85 0.31 -0.98
N SER A 48 -37.65 -0.75 -1.15
CA SER A 48 -37.21 -2.02 -1.72
C SER A 48 -36.91 -1.81 -3.20
N CYS A 49 -35.65 -1.52 -3.53
CA CYS A 49 -35.15 -1.66 -4.88
C CYS A 49 -35.24 -3.13 -5.33
N GLY A 50 -35.23 -3.37 -6.65
CA GLY A 50 -35.37 -4.71 -7.23
C GLY A 50 -34.24 -5.68 -6.83
N CYS A 51 -33.10 -5.15 -6.40
CA CYS A 51 -31.94 -5.89 -5.90
C CYS A 51 -32.10 -6.49 -4.48
N GLY A 52 -33.12 -6.08 -3.72
CA GLY A 52 -33.30 -6.52 -2.32
C GLY A 52 -32.30 -5.93 -1.31
N SER A 53 -31.48 -4.97 -1.71
CA SER A 53 -30.55 -4.25 -0.82
C SER A 53 -31.24 -3.11 -0.05
N LEU A 54 -30.56 -2.62 0.99
CA LEU A 54 -30.96 -1.40 1.70
C LEU A 54 -30.47 -0.18 0.90
N HIS A 55 -31.38 0.75 0.61
CA HIS A 55 -31.05 2.08 0.10
C HIS A 55 -31.59 3.14 1.04
N THR A 56 -30.71 4.02 1.49
CA THR A 56 -30.97 5.16 2.36
C THR A 56 -30.75 6.48 1.61
N GLU A 57 -31.23 7.59 2.15
CA GLU A 57 -30.86 8.93 1.65
C GLU A 57 -29.35 9.18 1.75
N GLY A 58 -28.65 8.50 2.67
CA GLY A 58 -27.19 8.54 2.76
C GLY A 58 -26.51 7.90 1.54
N ASP A 59 -27.00 6.75 1.08
CA ASP A 59 -26.47 6.06 -0.11
C ASP A 59 -26.71 6.89 -1.37
N LYS A 60 -27.84 7.61 -1.44
CA LYS A 60 -28.11 8.56 -2.52
C LYS A 60 -27.13 9.72 -2.51
N ALA A 61 -26.97 10.40 -1.37
CA ALA A 61 -26.03 11.53 -1.25
C ALA A 61 -24.59 11.11 -1.53
N PHE A 62 -24.19 9.91 -1.08
CA PHE A 62 -22.87 9.33 -1.33
C PHE A 62 -22.67 8.96 -2.80
N ALA A 63 -23.70 8.39 -3.45
CA ALA A 63 -23.68 8.11 -4.89
C ALA A 63 -23.60 9.38 -5.74
N GLU A 64 -24.23 10.48 -5.32
CA GLU A 64 -24.12 11.80 -5.96
C GLU A 64 -22.69 12.34 -5.79
N PHE A 65 -22.16 12.38 -4.56
CA PHE A 65 -20.78 12.79 -4.26
C PHE A 65 -19.74 12.02 -5.09
N LEU A 66 -19.75 10.68 -5.04
CA LEU A 66 -18.83 9.84 -5.82
C LEU A 66 -18.92 10.10 -7.33
N THR A 67 -20.09 10.51 -7.84
CA THR A 67 -20.26 10.80 -9.26
C THR A 67 -19.59 12.11 -9.67
N ASP A 68 -19.45 13.07 -8.75
CA ASP A 68 -18.75 14.32 -9.00
C ASP A 68 -17.24 14.16 -8.74
N GLU A 69 -16.84 13.45 -7.68
CA GLU A 69 -15.44 13.11 -7.38
C GLU A 69 -14.75 12.43 -8.58
N ILE A 70 -15.35 11.36 -9.12
CA ILE A 70 -14.81 10.62 -10.28
C ILE A 70 -14.62 11.53 -11.52
N LYS A 71 -15.41 12.62 -11.67
CA LYS A 71 -15.25 13.55 -12.81
C LYS A 71 -14.07 14.47 -12.62
N GLU A 72 -13.88 14.99 -11.41
CA GLU A 72 -12.78 15.88 -11.09
C GLU A 72 -11.46 15.11 -11.08
N GLU A 73 -11.42 13.91 -10.49
CA GLU A 73 -10.26 13.00 -10.54
C GLU A 73 -9.81 12.69 -11.98
N LYS A 74 -10.76 12.32 -12.86
CA LYS A 74 -10.48 12.07 -14.30
C LYS A 74 -10.11 13.33 -15.10
N LYS A 75 -10.32 14.52 -14.53
CA LYS A 75 -9.98 15.81 -15.13
C LYS A 75 -8.60 16.29 -14.68
N ILE A 76 -8.19 15.99 -13.44
CA ILE A 76 -6.83 16.24 -12.93
C ILE A 76 -5.84 15.12 -13.27
N GLN A 77 -6.29 13.94 -13.69
CA GLN A 77 -5.45 12.81 -14.13
C GLN A 77 -4.43 13.25 -15.21
N LYS A 78 -3.21 13.56 -14.76
CA LYS A 78 -2.11 14.06 -15.59
C LYS A 78 -1.76 13.08 -16.71
N ASN A 79 -1.70 11.79 -16.37
CA ASN A 79 -1.25 10.71 -17.24
C ASN A 79 -2.42 9.84 -17.72
N LYS A 80 -2.91 10.12 -18.95
CA LYS A 80 -3.92 9.27 -19.64
C LYS A 80 -3.36 7.96 -20.19
N SER A 81 -2.05 7.84 -20.21
CA SER A 81 -1.28 6.64 -20.52
C SER A 81 -0.14 6.57 -19.52
N LEU A 82 0.16 5.37 -19.03
CA LEU A 82 1.23 5.18 -18.06
C LEU A 82 2.58 5.70 -18.59
N PRO A 83 3.41 6.33 -17.73
CA PRO A 83 4.81 6.61 -18.03
C PRO A 83 5.55 5.37 -18.52
N LYS A 84 6.60 5.58 -19.31
CA LYS A 84 7.42 4.49 -19.86
C LYS A 84 8.79 4.53 -19.24
N MET A 85 9.15 3.45 -18.55
CA MET A 85 10.52 3.23 -18.10
C MET A 85 11.48 3.21 -19.30
N SER A 86 12.62 3.89 -19.18
CA SER A 86 13.72 3.79 -20.12
C SER A 86 14.46 2.46 -19.94
N GLY A 87 15.54 2.22 -20.70
CA GLY A 87 16.29 0.96 -20.62
C GLY A 87 15.60 -0.29 -21.21
N GLY A 88 14.31 -0.25 -21.52
CA GLY A 88 13.58 -1.31 -22.23
C GLY A 88 12.96 -2.38 -21.32
N TRP A 89 12.35 -1.97 -20.21
CA TRP A 89 11.54 -2.84 -19.35
C TRP A 89 10.20 -3.20 -19.99
N GLU A 90 9.76 -4.44 -19.82
CA GLU A 90 8.40 -4.90 -20.08
C GLU A 90 7.57 -4.78 -18.80
N LEU A 91 6.40 -4.13 -18.86
CA LEU A 91 5.52 -3.92 -17.71
C LEU A 91 4.36 -4.92 -17.73
N GLU A 92 4.31 -5.80 -16.73
CA GLU A 92 3.17 -6.66 -16.41
C GLU A 92 2.41 -6.07 -15.21
N LEU A 93 1.07 -6.10 -15.25
CA LEU A 93 0.20 -5.58 -14.19
C LEU A 93 -0.79 -6.65 -13.72
N ASN A 94 -0.92 -6.81 -12.40
CA ASN A 94 -1.85 -7.74 -11.75
C ASN A 94 -2.55 -7.05 -10.56
N GLY A 95 -3.62 -6.31 -10.85
CA GLY A 95 -4.27 -5.46 -9.85
C GLY A 95 -3.33 -4.32 -9.44
N THR A 96 -2.99 -4.26 -8.15
CA THR A 96 -2.07 -3.27 -7.59
C THR A 96 -0.60 -3.72 -7.60
N GLU A 97 -0.32 -4.98 -7.98
CA GLU A 97 1.04 -5.48 -8.17
C GLU A 97 1.52 -5.19 -9.59
N ALA A 98 2.69 -4.58 -9.71
CA ALA A 98 3.34 -4.26 -10.98
C ALA A 98 4.71 -4.94 -11.05
N LYS A 99 5.04 -5.46 -12.24
CA LYS A 99 6.30 -6.16 -12.53
C LYS A 99 6.98 -5.56 -13.74
N LEU A 100 8.21 -5.11 -13.56
CA LEU A 100 9.09 -4.66 -14.63
C LEU A 100 10.10 -5.76 -14.92
N ILE A 101 10.13 -6.25 -16.15
CA ILE A 101 10.98 -7.37 -16.59
C ILE A 101 11.97 -6.90 -17.65
N ARG A 102 13.25 -7.24 -17.48
CA ARG A 102 14.31 -6.94 -18.45
C ARG A 102 15.27 -8.11 -18.56
N SER A 103 15.73 -8.40 -19.77
CA SER A 103 16.74 -9.44 -20.03
C SER A 103 18.00 -8.82 -20.58
N LEU A 104 19.14 -9.04 -19.93
CA LEU A 104 20.43 -8.44 -20.23
C LEU A 104 21.52 -9.52 -20.27
N SER A 105 22.18 -9.68 -21.43
CA SER A 105 23.33 -10.59 -21.58
C SER A 105 23.09 -12.05 -21.11
N GLY A 106 21.83 -12.49 -21.09
CA GLY A 106 21.41 -13.82 -20.63
C GLY A 106 20.95 -13.87 -19.16
N GLU A 107 21.16 -12.82 -18.37
CA GLU A 107 20.53 -12.63 -17.06
C GLU A 107 19.11 -12.06 -17.25
N LYS A 108 18.19 -12.39 -16.34
CA LYS A 108 16.86 -11.76 -16.26
C LYS A 108 16.74 -11.03 -14.94
N VAL A 109 16.35 -9.77 -15.02
CA VAL A 109 16.04 -8.89 -13.90
C VAL A 109 14.53 -8.70 -13.86
N THR A 110 13.93 -8.97 -12.70
CA THR A 110 12.51 -8.75 -12.43
C THR A 110 12.41 -7.78 -11.26
N ILE A 111 11.68 -6.68 -11.41
CA ILE A 111 11.41 -5.75 -10.32
C ILE A 111 9.92 -5.80 -10.01
N THR A 112 9.56 -6.06 -8.75
CA THR A 112 8.17 -6.16 -8.31
C THR A 112 7.88 -5.10 -7.27
N PHE A 113 6.79 -4.34 -7.44
CA PHE A 113 6.32 -3.36 -6.46
C PHE A 113 4.78 -3.42 -6.35
N ASN A 114 4.23 -2.81 -5.30
CA ASN A 114 2.79 -2.73 -5.09
C ASN A 114 2.38 -1.29 -4.74
N VAL A 115 1.34 -0.77 -5.38
CA VAL A 115 0.87 0.61 -5.13
C VAL A 115 0.07 0.76 -3.82
N ASN A 116 -0.33 -0.35 -3.18
CA ASN A 116 -0.98 -0.27 -1.86
C ASN A 116 -0.03 0.30 -0.80
N ASN A 117 -0.52 1.26 -0.01
CA ASN A 117 0.23 1.90 1.08
C ASN A 117 1.57 2.51 0.63
N SER A 118 1.64 2.98 -0.62
CA SER A 118 2.87 3.50 -1.26
C SER A 118 3.05 5.01 -1.14
N ILE A 119 2.03 5.73 -0.68
CA ILE A 119 2.08 7.19 -0.45
C ILE A 119 2.58 7.42 0.99
N PRO A 120 3.73 8.09 1.19
CA PRO A 120 4.20 8.44 2.53
C PRO A 120 3.21 9.33 3.28
N PRO A 121 3.10 9.22 4.61
CA PRO A 121 2.32 10.18 5.38
C PRO A 121 2.94 11.57 5.21
N GLN A 122 2.16 12.53 4.71
CA GLN A 122 2.60 13.92 4.67
C GLN A 122 2.81 14.40 6.11
N LEU A 123 4.08 14.58 6.49
CA LEU A 123 4.42 15.32 7.70
C LEU A 123 3.88 16.74 7.51
N GLU A 124 2.98 17.17 8.40
CA GLU A 124 2.40 18.52 8.36
C GLU A 124 3.55 19.55 8.41
N GLU A 125 3.79 20.24 7.30
CA GLU A 125 4.78 21.32 7.23
C GLU A 125 4.51 22.34 8.34
N ASP A 126 5.55 22.72 9.07
CA ASP A 126 5.46 23.69 10.17
C ASP A 126 4.79 24.98 9.66
N PRO A 127 3.68 25.45 10.28
CA PRO A 127 2.82 26.51 9.73
C PRO A 127 3.50 27.87 9.46
N GLU A 128 4.79 28.05 9.80
CA GLU A 128 5.56 29.26 9.48
C GLU A 128 5.98 29.37 8.00
N HIS A 129 5.79 28.35 7.15
CA HIS A 129 6.15 28.40 5.71
C HIS A 129 4.97 28.31 4.72
N ALA A 130 3.74 28.43 5.20
CA ALA A 130 2.53 28.40 4.38
C ALA A 130 2.27 29.70 3.56
N GLN A 131 3.15 30.00 2.60
CA GLN A 131 2.82 30.81 1.41
C GLN A 131 2.59 29.91 0.18
N LYS A 132 1.76 28.88 0.31
CA LYS A 132 1.25 28.11 -0.83
C LYS A 132 0.00 28.79 -1.40
N SER A 133 -0.08 28.85 -2.74
CA SER A 133 -1.22 29.44 -3.45
C SER A 133 -2.46 28.57 -3.25
N PRO A 134 -3.69 29.11 -3.26
CA PRO A 134 -4.91 28.31 -3.15
C PRO A 134 -5.24 27.48 -4.41
N GLU A 135 -4.28 27.29 -5.33
CA GLU A 135 -4.40 26.50 -6.56
C GLU A 135 -3.39 25.33 -6.61
N ASP A 136 -2.45 25.26 -5.66
CA ASP A 136 -1.44 24.19 -5.58
C ASP A 136 -1.96 23.06 -4.68
N GLU A 137 -2.81 22.18 -5.22
CA GLU A 137 -3.15 20.91 -4.58
C GLU A 137 -1.87 20.10 -4.31
N PRO A 138 -1.73 19.46 -3.13
CA PRO A 138 -0.53 18.70 -2.81
C PRO A 138 -0.34 17.58 -3.82
N GLU A 139 0.79 17.58 -4.52
CA GLU A 139 1.14 16.50 -5.44
C GLU A 139 1.33 15.20 -4.66
N ILE A 140 0.37 14.29 -4.82
CA ILE A 140 0.43 12.94 -4.26
C ILE A 140 1.53 12.19 -5.01
N VAL A 141 2.58 11.77 -4.30
CA VAL A 141 3.69 10.99 -4.85
C VAL A 141 3.66 9.60 -4.21
N SER A 142 3.77 8.57 -5.05
CA SER A 142 3.81 7.17 -4.65
C SER A 142 5.25 6.65 -4.74
N THR A 143 5.83 6.34 -3.59
CA THR A 143 7.21 5.82 -3.43
C THR A 143 7.15 4.41 -2.82
N PRO A 144 6.73 3.39 -3.58
CA PRO A 144 6.56 2.03 -3.06
C PRO A 144 7.92 1.38 -2.75
N ASN A 145 7.96 0.50 -1.75
CA ASN A 145 9.04 -0.48 -1.65
C ASN A 145 9.04 -1.38 -2.89
N PHE A 146 10.21 -1.71 -3.42
CA PHE A 146 10.35 -2.54 -4.61
C PHE A 146 11.40 -3.64 -4.41
N VAL A 147 11.11 -4.81 -4.95
CA VAL A 147 11.96 -6.00 -4.83
C VAL A 147 12.61 -6.27 -6.17
N VAL A 148 13.95 -6.24 -6.22
CA VAL A 148 14.75 -6.57 -7.40
C VAL A 148 15.22 -8.02 -7.31
N GLU A 149 14.77 -8.86 -8.24
CA GLU A 149 15.22 -10.23 -8.42
C GLU A 149 16.16 -10.32 -9.63
N VAL A 150 17.38 -10.84 -9.44
CA VAL A 150 18.34 -11.12 -10.50
C VAL A 150 18.56 -12.64 -10.63
N THR A 151 18.18 -13.18 -11.79
CA THR A 151 18.39 -14.59 -12.16
C THR A 151 19.49 -14.72 -13.21
N LYS A 152 20.32 -15.77 -13.08
CA LYS A 152 21.45 -16.03 -13.98
C LYS A 152 21.35 -17.43 -14.60
N PRO A 153 21.70 -17.59 -15.89
CA PRO A 153 21.46 -18.83 -16.61
C PRO A 153 22.31 -19.97 -16.01
N GLY A 154 21.64 -21.03 -15.55
CA GLY A 154 22.26 -22.20 -14.93
C GLY A 154 22.50 -22.08 -13.41
N VAL A 155 22.12 -20.96 -12.78
CA VAL A 155 22.16 -20.79 -11.32
C VAL A 155 20.76 -21.01 -10.75
N LYS A 156 20.58 -22.07 -9.95
CA LYS A 156 19.28 -22.48 -9.36
C LYS A 156 18.78 -21.58 -8.23
N SER A 157 19.21 -20.32 -8.20
CA SER A 157 18.87 -19.36 -7.16
C SER A 157 18.98 -17.95 -7.68
N SER A 158 17.95 -17.16 -7.44
CA SER A 158 17.92 -15.72 -7.65
C SER A 158 18.65 -15.01 -6.52
N LEU A 159 19.35 -13.92 -6.84
CA LEU A 159 19.77 -12.93 -5.85
C LEU A 159 18.65 -11.88 -5.75
N VAL A 160 18.15 -11.63 -4.54
CA VAL A 160 17.02 -10.73 -4.30
C VAL A 160 17.43 -9.59 -3.38
N PHE A 161 17.07 -8.37 -3.77
CA PHE A 161 17.25 -7.14 -3.04
C PHE A 161 15.87 -6.55 -2.71
N ASP A 162 15.65 -6.21 -1.46
CA ASP A 162 14.48 -5.46 -0.97
C ASP A 162 14.88 -4.00 -0.82
N CYS A 163 14.31 -3.13 -1.66
CA CYS A 163 14.68 -1.73 -1.78
C CYS A 163 13.54 -0.82 -1.34
N HIS A 164 13.89 0.35 -0.80
CA HIS A 164 12.94 1.34 -0.30
C HIS A 164 13.44 2.76 -0.58
N PHE A 165 12.50 3.70 -0.60
CA PHE A 165 12.79 5.13 -0.61
C PHE A 165 12.95 5.60 0.85
N PRO A 166 14.09 6.21 1.24
CA PRO A 166 14.26 6.75 2.59
C PRO A 166 13.28 7.89 2.90
N GLU A 167 12.76 7.95 4.13
CA GLU A 167 11.84 9.02 4.55
C GLU A 167 12.58 10.35 4.89
N ASP A 168 13.87 10.28 5.21
CA ASP A 168 14.62 11.33 5.92
C ASP A 168 15.67 12.10 5.05
N GLU A 169 15.52 12.22 3.72
CA GLU A 169 16.60 12.81 2.88
C GLU A 169 16.20 13.83 1.78
N THR A 170 15.23 14.70 2.07
CA THR A 170 15.14 16.04 1.42
C THR A 170 15.94 17.12 2.17
N GLY A 171 16.77 16.73 3.15
CA GLY A 171 17.57 17.62 3.98
C GLY A 171 19.00 17.81 3.47
N HIS A 172 19.33 19.06 3.09
CA HIS A 172 20.66 19.45 2.61
C HIS A 172 21.83 18.98 3.50
N GLY A 173 22.56 17.96 3.05
CA GLY A 173 23.96 17.77 3.41
C GLY A 173 24.84 18.68 2.55
N GLU A 174 25.70 19.51 3.17
CA GLU A 174 26.68 20.32 2.43
C GLU A 174 27.85 19.46 1.91
N GLY A 175 27.59 18.69 0.86
CA GLY A 175 28.58 17.87 0.15
C GLY A 175 28.05 17.46 -1.23
N GLU A 176 28.82 17.70 -2.28
CA GLU A 176 28.46 17.35 -3.67
C GLU A 176 28.69 15.85 -3.96
N GLU A 177 28.03 14.98 -3.19
CA GLU A 177 27.88 13.56 -3.51
C GLU A 177 26.40 13.31 -3.84
N GLU A 178 26.16 12.61 -4.96
CA GLU A 178 24.83 12.39 -5.52
C GLU A 178 24.09 11.37 -4.64
N SER A 179 23.28 11.87 -3.70
CA SER A 179 22.55 11.05 -2.71
C SER A 179 21.67 10.02 -3.41
N ASP A 180 21.80 8.74 -3.03
CA ASP A 180 21.01 7.65 -3.58
C ASP A 180 19.52 7.86 -3.30
N ILE A 181 18.70 7.81 -4.35
CA ILE A 181 17.25 8.05 -4.27
C ILE A 181 16.53 6.88 -3.58
N PHE A 182 17.15 5.70 -3.58
CA PHE A 182 16.67 4.50 -2.92
C PHE A 182 17.79 3.79 -2.16
N ALA A 183 17.44 3.07 -1.10
CA ALA A 183 18.38 2.27 -0.33
C ALA A 183 17.98 0.79 -0.30
N ILE A 184 18.98 -0.10 -0.34
CA ILE A 184 18.79 -1.54 -0.13
C ILE A 184 18.60 -1.78 1.37
N ARG A 185 17.49 -2.41 1.77
CA ARG A 185 17.18 -2.77 3.18
C ARG A 185 17.59 -4.20 3.50
N GLU A 186 17.31 -5.14 2.59
CA GLU A 186 17.65 -6.55 2.77
C GLU A 186 18.18 -7.19 1.47
N VAL A 187 19.07 -8.17 1.60
CA VAL A 187 19.58 -9.00 0.51
C VAL A 187 19.47 -10.48 0.87
N SER A 188 18.94 -11.32 -0.02
CA SER A 188 18.82 -12.76 0.22
C SER A 188 19.01 -13.57 -1.07
N PHE A 189 19.25 -14.88 -0.92
CA PHE A 189 19.15 -15.83 -2.02
C PHE A 189 17.83 -16.59 -1.93
N GLN A 190 17.06 -16.56 -3.02
CA GLN A 190 15.83 -17.34 -3.17
C GLN A 190 16.05 -18.48 -4.18
N PRO A 191 15.48 -19.68 -3.98
CA PRO A 191 15.56 -20.76 -4.96
C PRO A 191 14.81 -20.40 -6.25
N GLU A 192 15.39 -20.72 -7.40
CA GLU A 192 14.79 -20.44 -8.72
C GLU A 192 13.52 -21.28 -8.93
N GLY A 193 12.40 -20.61 -9.22
CA GLY A 193 11.14 -21.25 -9.61
C GLY A 193 10.17 -21.57 -8.46
N ASP A 194 10.51 -21.28 -7.21
CA ASP A 194 9.53 -21.28 -6.11
C ASP A 194 8.66 -20.00 -6.22
N VAL A 195 7.34 -20.17 -6.12
CA VAL A 195 6.37 -19.06 -6.21
C VAL A 195 6.17 -18.36 -4.85
N GLU A 196 6.51 -19.04 -3.76
CA GLU A 196 6.39 -18.54 -2.39
C GLU A 196 7.77 -18.21 -1.81
N TRP A 197 7.84 -17.08 -1.08
CA TRP A 197 9.07 -16.63 -0.43
C TRP A 197 9.58 -17.64 0.60
N LYS A 198 10.86 -18.01 0.51
CA LYS A 198 11.44 -18.96 1.46
C LYS A 198 11.92 -18.24 2.72
N GLU A 199 11.03 -18.16 3.72
CA GLU A 199 11.33 -17.62 5.07
C GLU A 199 12.53 -18.28 5.79
N THR A 200 12.99 -19.44 5.32
CA THR A 200 14.14 -20.18 5.89
C THR A 200 15.46 -19.92 5.16
N SER A 201 15.47 -19.08 4.12
CA SER A 201 16.70 -18.54 3.54
C SER A 201 17.35 -17.54 4.51
N TYR A 202 18.67 -17.40 4.43
CA TYR A 202 19.36 -16.34 5.15
C TYR A 202 19.13 -15.01 4.44
N THR A 203 18.70 -14.01 5.21
CA THR A 203 18.53 -12.63 4.78
C THR A 203 19.55 -11.75 5.51
N LEU A 204 20.30 -10.99 4.73
CA LEU A 204 21.25 -9.99 5.19
C LEU A 204 20.53 -8.64 5.27
N ASN A 205 20.40 -8.09 6.47
CA ASN A 205 20.03 -6.69 6.67
C ASN A 205 21.27 -5.80 6.46
N THR A 206 21.08 -4.63 5.86
CA THR A 206 22.15 -3.73 5.42
C THR A 206 22.58 -2.69 6.46
N ASP A 207 21.77 -2.41 7.49
CA ASP A 207 21.99 -1.35 8.50
C ASP A 207 23.34 -1.42 9.26
N SER A 208 23.99 -2.59 9.24
CA SER A 208 25.28 -2.84 9.89
C SER A 208 26.31 -3.48 8.92
N LEU A 209 26.11 -3.29 7.62
CA LEU A 209 27.00 -3.79 6.59
C LEU A 209 28.29 -2.96 6.49
N ASP A 210 29.36 -3.57 5.97
CA ASP A 210 30.54 -2.80 5.59
C ASP A 210 30.22 -1.95 4.36
N TRP A 211 30.53 -0.65 4.42
CA TRP A 211 30.19 0.33 3.39
C TRP A 211 30.69 -0.09 2.00
N ALA A 212 31.92 -0.59 1.89
CA ALA A 212 32.48 -0.99 0.60
C ALA A 212 31.78 -2.21 -0.02
N LEU A 213 31.12 -3.04 0.81
CA LEU A 213 30.24 -4.10 0.32
C LEU A 213 28.86 -3.56 -0.07
N TYR A 214 28.35 -2.53 0.60
CA TYR A 214 27.12 -1.84 0.22
C TYR A 214 27.27 -1.14 -1.15
N ASP A 215 28.35 -0.38 -1.35
CA ASP A 215 28.69 0.27 -2.62
C ASP A 215 28.68 -0.74 -3.78
N HIS A 216 29.32 -1.90 -3.60
CA HIS A 216 29.34 -2.96 -4.61
C HIS A 216 27.99 -3.66 -4.84
N LEU A 217 27.03 -3.55 -3.92
CA LEU A 217 25.64 -3.99 -4.15
C LEU A 217 24.87 -2.95 -4.96
N MET A 218 25.10 -1.65 -4.73
CA MET A 218 24.54 -0.55 -5.52
C MET A 218 25.11 -0.55 -6.95
N ASP A 219 26.44 -0.65 -7.12
CA ASP A 219 27.12 -0.85 -8.41
C ASP A 219 26.47 -2.00 -9.21
N PHE A 220 26.21 -3.13 -8.54
CA PHE A 220 25.62 -4.32 -9.16
C PHE A 220 24.18 -4.10 -9.64
N LEU A 221 23.41 -3.24 -8.98
CA LEU A 221 22.08 -2.82 -9.41
C LEU A 221 22.16 -1.81 -10.57
N ALA A 222 23.05 -0.83 -10.48
CA ALA A 222 23.28 0.18 -11.52
C ALA A 222 23.75 -0.46 -12.85
N ASP A 223 24.66 -1.44 -12.82
CA ASP A 223 25.09 -2.25 -13.96
C ASP A 223 23.93 -2.96 -14.69
N ARG A 224 22.78 -3.13 -14.02
CA ARG A 224 21.55 -3.75 -14.53
C ARG A 224 20.47 -2.72 -14.91
N GLY A 225 20.77 -1.43 -14.78
CA GLY A 225 19.86 -0.30 -14.99
C GLY A 225 18.82 -0.17 -13.88
N VAL A 226 19.23 -0.43 -12.64
CA VAL A 226 18.51 -0.07 -11.42
C VAL A 226 19.38 0.96 -10.69
N ASP A 227 19.25 2.20 -11.13
CA ASP A 227 20.00 3.38 -10.70
C ASP A 227 19.02 4.50 -10.28
N ASN A 228 19.55 5.69 -9.95
CA ASN A 228 18.73 6.83 -9.55
C ASN A 228 17.74 7.27 -10.65
N THR A 229 18.11 7.18 -11.94
CA THR A 229 17.18 7.46 -13.05
C THR A 229 16.03 6.46 -13.11
N PHE A 230 16.30 5.19 -12.85
CA PHE A 230 15.24 4.17 -12.69
C PHE A 230 14.32 4.48 -11.50
N ALA A 231 14.86 4.96 -10.37
CA ALA A 231 14.09 5.26 -9.17
C ALA A 231 13.13 6.46 -9.36
N ASP A 232 13.57 7.50 -10.08
CA ASP A 232 12.72 8.62 -10.50
C ASP A 232 11.57 8.14 -11.41
N GLU A 233 11.90 7.39 -12.48
CA GLU A 233 10.90 6.84 -13.41
C GLU A 233 9.91 5.89 -12.72
N LEU A 234 10.37 5.11 -11.74
CA LEU A 234 9.53 4.22 -10.94
C LEU A 234 8.54 5.00 -10.08
N THR A 235 8.97 6.13 -9.52
CA THR A 235 8.12 7.02 -8.73
C THR A 235 7.03 7.67 -9.59
N GLU A 236 7.37 8.15 -10.80
CA GLU A 236 6.38 8.64 -11.77
C GLU A 236 5.39 7.54 -12.20
N LEU A 237 5.88 6.34 -12.51
CA LEU A 237 5.07 5.20 -12.93
C LEU A 237 4.12 4.75 -11.80
N SER A 238 4.63 4.61 -10.58
CA SER A 238 3.83 4.19 -9.43
C SER A 238 2.76 5.23 -9.10
N THR A 239 3.09 6.51 -9.16
CA THR A 239 2.12 7.61 -8.96
C THR A 239 1.00 7.57 -10.01
N ALA A 240 1.32 7.31 -11.28
CA ALA A 240 0.32 7.16 -12.33
C ALA A 240 -0.55 5.89 -12.16
N LEU A 241 0.03 4.79 -11.66
CA LEU A 241 -0.69 3.53 -11.39
C LEU A 241 -1.62 3.65 -10.18
N GLU A 242 -1.15 4.29 -9.10
CA GLU A 242 -1.93 4.56 -7.89
C GLU A 242 -3.18 5.37 -8.25
N HIS A 243 -3.01 6.51 -8.95
CA HIS A 243 -4.12 7.38 -9.32
C HIS A 243 -5.14 6.67 -10.22
N GLN A 244 -4.66 5.80 -11.13
CA GLN A 244 -5.53 5.00 -11.99
C GLN A 244 -6.35 3.96 -11.19
N GLU A 245 -5.74 3.26 -10.24
CA GLU A 245 -6.45 2.30 -9.39
C GLU A 245 -7.35 3.00 -8.36
N TYR A 246 -7.02 4.20 -7.89
CA TYR A 246 -7.89 5.04 -7.06
C TYR A 246 -9.18 5.44 -7.80
N ILE A 247 -9.07 5.97 -9.02
CA ILE A 247 -10.25 6.30 -9.86
C ILE A 247 -11.15 5.07 -10.06
N LYS A 248 -10.54 3.93 -10.37
CA LYS A 248 -11.24 2.65 -10.57
C LYS A 248 -11.90 2.15 -9.28
N PHE A 249 -11.25 2.29 -8.13
CA PHE A 249 -11.84 2.01 -6.82
C PHE A 249 -13.07 2.89 -6.57
N LEU A 250 -13.01 4.19 -6.89
CA LEU A 250 -14.18 5.07 -6.78
C LEU A 250 -15.32 4.62 -7.73
N GLU A 251 -15.02 4.16 -8.95
CA GLU A 251 -16.02 3.62 -9.89
C GLU A 251 -16.71 2.34 -9.37
N ASP A 252 -15.93 1.40 -8.85
CA ASP A 252 -16.42 0.16 -8.24
C ASP A 252 -17.25 0.45 -6.97
N LEU A 253 -16.78 1.36 -6.12
CA LEU A 253 -17.49 1.84 -4.94
C LEU A 253 -18.81 2.54 -5.30
N SER A 254 -18.80 3.39 -6.34
CA SER A 254 -20.00 4.06 -6.85
C SER A 254 -21.01 3.03 -7.38
N THR A 255 -20.53 1.99 -8.05
CA THR A 255 -21.35 0.88 -8.55
C THR A 255 -21.96 0.05 -7.41
N PHE A 256 -21.17 -0.24 -6.38
CA PHE A 256 -21.60 -0.94 -5.17
C PHE A 256 -22.69 -0.18 -4.41
N VAL A 257 -22.49 1.13 -4.15
CA VAL A 257 -23.47 1.99 -3.45
C VAL A 257 -24.75 2.17 -4.26
N LYS A 258 -24.67 2.28 -5.60
CA LYS A 258 -25.83 2.49 -6.48
C LYS A 258 -26.71 1.25 -6.68
N CYS A 259 -26.22 0.04 -6.40
CA CYS A 259 -26.92 -1.26 -6.36
C CYS A 259 -28.29 -1.31 -7.07
N LYS A 260 -28.31 -1.49 -8.40
CA LYS A 260 -29.53 -1.57 -9.22
C LYS A 260 -30.33 -2.86 -9.00
#